data_AF-A0A965N9H9-F1
#
_entry.id   AF-A0A965N9H9-F1
#
_cell.length_a   1.000
_cell.length_b   1.000
_cell.length_c   1.000
_cell.angle_alpha   90.00
_cell.angle_beta   90.00
_cell.angle_gamma   90.00
#
_symmetry.space_group_name_H-M   'P 1'
#
loop_
_entity.id
_entity.type
_entity.pdbx_description
1 polymer ?
#
loop_
_entity_poly.entity_id
_entity_poly.type
_entity_poly.pdbx_seq_one_letter_code
_entity_poly.pdbx_strand_id
1 'polypeptide(L)' 'ITEITIDTFRSNGLLSNNQLVKVLGRGTLNSKVTISAHGFSAAAITAIEAQGGICSKI' A
#
# COMPACT_ATOMS: atom_id res chain seq x y z
N ILE A 1 3.01 13.06 -1.42
CA ILE A 1 3.51 11.72 -1.05
C ILE A 1 3.10 10.79 -2.18
N THR A 2 4.04 10.43 -3.06
CA THR A 2 3.80 9.60 -4.25
C THR A 2 4.22 8.15 -4.06
N GLU A 3 4.99 7.88 -3.00
CA GLU A 3 5.52 6.55 -2.67
C GLU A 3 5.26 6.26 -1.19
N ILE A 4 4.64 5.11 -0.93
CA ILE A 4 4.28 4.63 0.41
C ILE A 4 5.05 3.34 0.65
N THR A 5 6.03 3.41 1.55
CA THR A 5 6.85 2.28 2.00
C THR A 5 6.53 1.88 3.44
N ILE A 6 7.02 0.74 3.90
CA ILE A 6 6.88 0.29 5.29
C ILE A 6 7.34 1.38 6.28
N ASP A 7 8.39 2.12 5.94
CA ASP A 7 8.90 3.20 6.77
C ASP A 7 7.90 4.35 6.90
N THR A 8 7.20 4.70 5.83
CA THR A 8 6.10 5.69 5.89
C THR A 8 4.94 5.20 6.75
N PHE A 9 4.62 3.90 6.75
CA PHE A 9 3.63 3.35 7.67
C PHE A 9 4.10 3.42 9.13
N ARG A 10 5.38 3.15 9.40
CA ARG A 10 5.98 3.27 10.74
C ARG A 10 6.02 4.71 11.23
N SER A 11 6.43 5.66 10.40
CA SER A 11 6.53 7.08 10.79
C SER A 11 5.16 7.69 11.12
N ASN A 12 4.10 7.20 10.46
CA ASN A 12 2.71 7.56 10.76
C ASN A 12 2.12 6.77 11.94
N GLY A 13 2.89 5.92 12.62
CA GLY A 13 2.44 5.13 13.77
C GLY A 13 1.43 4.03 13.42
N LEU A 14 1.30 3.68 12.13
CA LEU A 14 0.36 2.66 11.65
C LEU A 14 0.92 1.23 11.76
N LEU A 15 2.21 1.08 12.06
CA LEU A 15 2.86 -0.21 12.11
C LEU A 15 3.92 -0.29 13.23
N SER A 16 3.94 -1.42 13.94
CA SER A 16 5.05 -1.79 14.83
C SER A 16 6.21 -2.43 14.05
N ASN A 17 7.41 -2.41 14.63
CA ASN A 17 8.65 -2.81 13.96
C ASN A 17 8.63 -4.25 13.38
N ASN A 18 7.83 -5.15 13.96
CA ASN A 18 7.84 -6.57 13.66
C ASN A 18 6.57 -7.11 12.98
N GLN A 19 5.74 -6.24 12.41
CA GLN A 19 4.46 -6.66 11.81
C GLN A 19 4.53 -6.82 10.29
N LEU A 20 3.86 -7.87 9.80
CA LEU A 20 3.60 -8.09 8.39
C LEU A 20 2.48 -7.16 7.92
N VAL A 21 2.68 -6.53 6.77
CA VAL A 21 1.74 -5.55 6.21
C VAL A 21 0.99 -6.17 5.05
N LYS A 22 -0.34 -6.19 5.13
CA LYS A 22 -1.20 -6.56 4.02
C LYS A 22 -2.11 -5.39 3.62
N VAL A 23 -2.02 -4.97 2.37
CA VAL A 23 -2.82 -3.87 1.80
C VAL A 23 -4.18 -4.40 1.35
N LEU A 24 -5.24 -3.75 1.82
CA LEU A 24 -6.63 -4.11 1.55
C LEU A 24 -7.33 -3.02 0.73
N GLY A 25 -8.14 -3.42 -0.25
CA GLY A 25 -8.90 -2.50 -1.11
C GLY A 25 -10.21 -2.08 -0.47
N ARG A 26 -10.17 -1.41 0.69
CA ARG A 26 -11.38 -0.86 1.33
C ARG A 26 -11.44 0.64 1.08
N GLY A 27 -12.18 1.04 0.05
CA GLY A 27 -12.41 2.44 -0.31
C GLY A 27 -11.93 2.77 -1.72
N THR A 28 -12.11 4.03 -2.10
CA THR A 28 -11.75 4.57 -3.42
C THR A 28 -10.43 5.32 -3.35
N LEU A 29 -9.48 4.95 -4.20
CA LEU A 29 -8.21 5.67 -4.38
C LEU A 29 -8.42 6.74 -5.46
N ASN A 30 -8.04 7.99 -5.19
CA ASN A 30 -8.20 9.10 -6.17
C ASN A 30 -6.85 9.67 -6.64
N SER A 31 -5.75 9.03 -6.26
CA SER A 31 -4.40 9.51 -6.57
C SER A 31 -3.53 8.34 -7.00
N LYS A 32 -2.59 8.60 -7.90
CA LYS A 32 -1.58 7.62 -8.28
C LYS A 32 -0.59 7.45 -7.13
N VAL A 33 -0.44 6.23 -6.63
CA VAL A 33 0.48 5.92 -5.53
C VAL A 33 1.24 4.63 -5.79
N THR A 34 2.53 4.66 -5.48
CA THR A 34 3.38 3.46 -5.44
C THR A 34 3.38 2.91 -4.02
N ILE A 35 3.02 1.64 -3.82
CA ILE A 35 2.91 1.04 -2.49
C ILE A 35 3.82 -0.18 -2.39
N SER A 36 4.68 -0.20 -1.37
CA SER A 36 5.59 -1.31 -1.06
C SER A 36 5.18 -2.00 0.24
N ALA A 37 4.75 -3.26 0.17
CA ALA A 37 4.25 -4.03 1.32
C ALA A 37 4.43 -5.55 1.15
N HIS A 38 4.24 -6.31 2.23
CA HIS A 38 4.44 -7.77 2.24
C HIS A 38 3.34 -8.56 1.51
N GLY A 39 2.13 -7.99 1.43
CA GLY A 39 1.02 -8.61 0.75
C GLY A 39 -0.05 -7.63 0.28
N PHE A 40 -0.76 -8.02 -0.77
CA PHE A 40 -1.86 -7.26 -1.35
C PHE A 40 -3.07 -8.16 -1.53
N SER A 41 -4.27 -7.65 -1.24
CA SER A 41 -5.51 -8.31 -1.63
C SER A 41 -5.79 -8.12 -3.12
N ALA A 42 -6.53 -9.05 -3.75
CA ALA A 42 -6.93 -8.92 -5.15
C ALA A 42 -7.63 -7.57 -5.44
N ALA A 43 -8.55 -7.16 -4.57
CA ALA A 43 -9.25 -5.89 -4.69
C ALA A 43 -8.34 -4.66 -4.56
N ALA A 44 -7.26 -4.75 -3.79
CA ALA A 44 -6.28 -3.66 -3.69
C ALA A 44 -5.47 -3.52 -4.97
N ILE A 45 -5.00 -4.65 -5.54
CA ILE A 45 -4.22 -4.66 -6.77
C ILE A 45 -5.03 -4.02 -7.91
N THR A 46 -6.28 -4.45 -8.09
CA THR A 46 -7.16 -3.90 -9.14
C THR A 46 -7.41 -2.41 -8.97
N ALA A 47 -7.59 -1.93 -7.73
CA ALA A 47 -7.80 -0.51 -7.47
C ALA A 47 -6.52 0.30 -7.76
N ILE A 48 -5.37 -0.17 -7.31
CA ILE A 48 -4.09 0.51 -7.51
C ILE A 48 -3.74 0.57 -9.01
N GLU A 49 -3.92 -0.54 -9.74
CA GLU A 49 -3.69 -0.61 -11.19
C GLU A 49 -4.69 0.24 -11.98
N ALA A 50 -5.96 0.30 -11.56
CA ALA A 50 -6.97 1.17 -12.18
C ALA A 50 -6.61 2.66 -12.07
N GLN A 51 -5.96 3.07 -10.98
CA GLN A 51 -5.39 4.42 -10.82
C GLN A 51 -3.98 4.58 -11.44
N GLY A 52 -3.43 3.55 -12.08
CA GLY A 52 -2.09 3.56 -12.68
C GLY A 52 -0.95 3.60 -11.68
N GLY A 53 -1.18 3.15 -10.45
CA GLY A 53 -0.19 2.98 -9.39
C GLY A 53 0.60 1.67 -9.51
N ILE A 54 1.62 1.50 -8.67
CA ILE A 54 2.53 0.34 -8.70
C ILE A 54 2.49 -0.38 -7.36
N CYS A 55 2.26 -1.71 -7.39
CA CYS A 55 2.32 -2.57 -6.22
C CYS A 55 3.68 -3.27 -6.17
N SER A 56 4.54 -2.91 -5.21
CA SER A 56 5.80 -3.63 -4.97
C SER A 56 5.65 -4.58 -3.78
N LYS A 57 5.84 -5.87 -4.03
CA LYS A 57 5.82 -6.89 -2.98
C LYS A 57 7.24 -7.13 -2.47
N ILE A 58 7.42 -6.96 -1.16
CA ILE A 58 8.68 -7.21 -0.43
C ILE A 58 8.57 -8.45 0.44
#